data_AF-A0A970LAZ4-F1
#
_entry.id   AF-A0A970LAZ4-F1
#
_cell.length_a   1.000
_cell.length_b   1.000
_cell.length_c   1.000
_cell.angle_alpha   90.00
_cell.angle_beta   90.00
_cell.angle_gamma   90.00
#
_symmetry.space_group_name_H-M   'P 1'
#
loop_
_entity.id
_entity.type
_entity.pdbx_description
1 polymer ?
#
loop_
_entity_poly.entity_id
_entity_poly.type
_entity_poly.pdbx_seq_one_letter_code
_entity_poly.pdbx_strand_id
1 'polypeptide(L)'
;MKSSEGSTKKRIFAIILFYAIAVLIRYLTNKTGLLDHIENAFLKICLQGVGPTIGALLAIKFFCLKLTYSFAGKLKPLLVSFFVFVVIPVAGFAIIGIQESEQVVVRSNVFLAGAKLCFYFLIYAILEEIGWRVFLQEQLGFLNKYLKY
;
A
#
# COMPACT_ATOMS: atom_id res chain seq x y z
N MET A 1 -18.16 -22.23 -25.33
CA MET A 1 -18.74 -21.54 -24.15
C MET A 1 -18.37 -22.29 -22.87
N LYS A 2 -17.07 -22.34 -22.54
CA LYS A 2 -16.51 -23.02 -21.35
C LYS A 2 -15.52 -22.04 -20.71
N SER A 3 -15.39 -22.06 -19.37
CA SER A 3 -14.31 -21.42 -18.59
C SER A 3 -14.49 -19.97 -18.05
N SER A 4 -15.69 -19.51 -17.67
CA SER A 4 -15.78 -18.29 -16.82
C SER A 4 -15.78 -18.61 -15.31
N GLU A 5 -16.46 -19.67 -14.88
CA GLU A 5 -16.60 -20.01 -13.45
C GLU A 5 -15.27 -20.38 -12.77
N GLY A 6 -14.39 -21.11 -13.46
CA GLY A 6 -13.09 -21.51 -12.93
C GLY A 6 -12.15 -20.31 -12.68
N SER A 7 -12.34 -19.22 -13.41
CA SER A 7 -11.60 -17.97 -13.22
C SER A 7 -12.11 -17.20 -12.00
N THR A 8 -13.44 -17.11 -11.82
CA THR A 8 -14.04 -16.38 -10.69
C THR A 8 -13.75 -17.06 -9.35
N LYS A 9 -13.87 -18.39 -9.25
CA LYS A 9 -13.54 -19.12 -8.01
C LYS A 9 -12.09 -18.89 -7.59
N LYS A 10 -11.14 -18.96 -8.53
CA LYS A 10 -9.72 -18.66 -8.28
C LYS A 10 -9.51 -17.24 -7.77
N ARG A 11 -10.20 -16.24 -8.34
CA ARG A 11 -10.15 -14.84 -7.88
C ARG A 11 -10.66 -14.68 -6.46
N ILE A 12 -11.77 -15.33 -6.11
CA ILE A 12 -12.32 -15.30 -4.74
C ILE A 12 -11.33 -15.89 -3.74
N PHE A 13 -10.76 -17.07 -4.02
CA PHE A 13 -9.75 -17.67 -3.15
C PHE A 13 -8.48 -16.81 -3.03
N ALA A 14 -8.06 -16.14 -4.10
CA ALA A 14 -6.95 -15.20 -4.07
C ALA A 14 -7.24 -13.98 -3.18
N ILE A 15 -8.47 -13.45 -3.22
CA ILE A 15 -8.92 -12.35 -2.34
C ILE A 15 -8.91 -12.79 -0.88
N ILE A 16 -9.41 -14.00 -0.59
CA ILE A 16 -9.43 -14.55 0.77
C ILE A 16 -8.00 -14.70 1.30
N LEU A 17 -7.10 -15.30 0.51
CA LEU A 17 -5.70 -15.47 0.88
C LEU A 17 -5.02 -14.12 1.13
N PHE A 18 -5.24 -13.15 0.23
CA PHE A 18 -4.74 -11.80 0.37
C PHE A 18 -5.18 -11.16 1.69
N TYR A 19 -6.49 -11.19 2.00
CA TYR A 19 -7.02 -10.58 3.22
C TYR A 19 -6.50 -11.28 4.48
N ALA A 20 -6.43 -12.61 4.48
CA ALA A 20 -5.92 -13.37 5.60
C ALA A 20 -4.48 -12.93 5.95
N ILE A 21 -3.62 -12.79 4.93
CA ILE A 21 -2.22 -12.39 5.11
C ILE A 21 -2.12 -10.90 5.50
N ALA A 22 -2.85 -10.02 4.81
CA ALA A 22 -2.80 -8.58 5.09
C ALA A 22 -3.26 -8.24 6.51
N VAL A 23 -4.37 -8.85 6.96
CA VAL A 23 -4.91 -8.67 8.31
C VAL A 23 -4.01 -9.32 9.36
N LEU A 24 -3.49 -10.52 9.10
CA LEU A 24 -2.57 -11.19 10.01
C LEU A 24 -1.30 -10.36 10.23
N ILE A 25 -0.65 -9.89 9.16
CA ILE A 25 0.56 -9.06 9.27
C ILE A 25 0.24 -7.77 10.04
N ARG A 26 -0.90 -7.13 9.75
CA ARG A 26 -1.33 -5.92 10.48
C ARG A 26 -1.58 -6.17 11.96
N TYR A 27 -2.18 -7.30 12.30
CA TYR A 27 -2.37 -7.70 13.69
C TYR A 27 -1.04 -7.92 14.40
N LEU A 28 -0.12 -8.67 13.77
CA LEU A 28 1.20 -8.93 14.32
C LEU A 28 1.98 -7.62 14.56
N THR A 29 2.00 -6.72 13.58
CA THR A 29 2.78 -5.48 13.66
C THR A 29 2.20 -4.42 14.60
N ASN A 30 0.88 -4.38 14.77
CA ASN A 30 0.22 -3.32 15.56
C ASN A 30 -0.27 -3.76 16.94
N LYS A 31 -0.48 -5.07 17.17
CA LYS A 31 -1.11 -5.56 18.42
C LYS A 31 -0.23 -6.49 19.25
N THR A 32 0.77 -7.15 18.66
CA THR A 32 1.55 -8.18 19.37
C THR A 32 2.89 -7.69 19.93
N GLY A 33 3.17 -6.38 19.86
CA GLY A 33 4.45 -5.81 20.31
C GLY A 33 5.66 -6.26 19.48
N LEU A 34 5.45 -6.96 18.36
CA LEU A 34 6.51 -7.53 17.52
C LEU A 34 7.52 -6.49 17.01
N LEU A 35 7.08 -5.23 16.89
CA LEU A 35 7.92 -4.11 16.44
C LEU A 35 8.41 -3.22 17.60
N ASP A 36 8.30 -3.65 18.86
CA ASP A 36 8.71 -2.84 20.02
C ASP A 36 10.22 -2.81 20.21
N HIS A 37 10.93 -3.82 19.72
CA HIS A 37 12.40 -3.88 19.71
C HIS A 37 13.04 -3.16 18.51
N ILE A 38 12.24 -2.58 17.61
CA ILE A 38 12.75 -1.86 16.44
C ILE A 38 12.80 -0.37 16.76
N GLU A 39 14.00 0.12 17.05
CA GLU A 39 14.26 1.54 17.33
C GLU A 39 14.11 2.42 16.07
N ASN A 40 14.29 1.83 14.88
CA ASN A 40 14.18 2.57 13.63
C ASN A 40 12.70 2.80 13.24
N ALA A 41 12.21 4.02 13.50
CA ALA A 41 10.85 4.45 13.19
C ALA A 41 10.46 4.25 11.71
N PHE A 42 11.40 4.47 10.78
CA PHE A 42 11.15 4.26 9.35
C PHE A 42 10.87 2.79 9.05
N LEU A 43 11.74 1.89 9.55
CA LEU A 43 11.56 0.46 9.35
C LEU A 43 10.25 -0.03 9.99
N LYS A 44 9.91 0.47 11.18
CA LYS A 44 8.65 0.18 11.87
C LYS A 44 7.44 0.56 11.01
N ILE A 45 7.41 1.77 10.46
CA ILE A 45 6.35 2.23 9.55
C ILE A 45 6.27 1.33 8.32
N CYS A 46 7.38 1.05 7.64
CA CYS A 46 7.38 0.18 6.46
C CYS A 46 6.82 -1.22 6.76
N LEU A 47 7.23 -1.83 7.87
CA LEU A 47 6.75 -3.15 8.29
C LEU A 47 5.25 -3.15 8.62
N GLN A 48 4.70 -2.05 9.14
CA GLN A 48 3.25 -1.93 9.36
C GLN A 48 2.46 -1.89 8.05
N GLY A 49 3.02 -1.26 7.01
CA GLY A 49 2.36 -1.09 5.69
C GLY A 49 2.60 -2.22 4.70
N VAL A 50 3.57 -3.11 4.95
CA VAL A 50 3.99 -4.14 3.96
C VAL A 50 2.98 -5.29 3.79
N GLY A 51 2.07 -5.47 4.76
CA GLY A 51 1.14 -6.60 4.80
C GLY A 51 0.32 -6.80 3.51
N PRO A 52 -0.39 -5.76 3.02
CA PRO A 52 -1.10 -5.81 1.74
C PRO A 52 -0.20 -6.14 0.55
N THR A 53 1.02 -5.61 0.49
CA THR A 53 1.98 -5.94 -0.59
C THR A 53 2.32 -7.43 -0.58
N ILE A 54 2.67 -7.97 0.59
CA ILE A 54 3.04 -9.39 0.73
C ILE A 54 1.84 -10.28 0.40
N GLY A 55 0.66 -9.96 0.92
CA GLY A 55 -0.56 -10.68 0.62
C GLY A 55 -0.85 -10.74 -0.88
N ALA A 56 -0.66 -9.62 -1.59
CA ALA A 56 -0.89 -9.55 -3.02
C ALA A 56 0.12 -10.38 -3.80
N LEU A 57 1.42 -10.23 -3.50
CA LEU A 57 2.49 -10.98 -4.17
C LEU A 57 2.31 -12.50 -4.00
N LEU A 58 1.96 -12.94 -2.78
CA LEU A 58 1.71 -14.36 -2.50
C LEU A 58 0.47 -14.87 -3.22
N ALA A 59 -0.63 -14.11 -3.22
CA ALA A 59 -1.84 -14.50 -3.96
C ALA A 59 -1.61 -14.56 -5.48
N ILE A 60 -0.86 -13.60 -6.04
CA ILE A 60 -0.49 -13.59 -7.46
C ILE A 60 0.35 -14.81 -7.82
N LYS A 61 1.38 -15.10 -7.01
CA LYS A 61 2.28 -16.24 -7.23
C LYS A 61 1.56 -17.57 -7.08
N PHE A 62 0.72 -17.73 -6.07
CA PHE A 62 0.04 -18.99 -5.77
C PHE A 62 -1.07 -19.31 -6.78
N PHE A 63 -1.79 -18.29 -7.26
CA PHE A 63 -2.89 -18.46 -8.21
C PHE A 63 -2.52 -18.13 -9.66
N CYS A 64 -1.25 -17.82 -9.94
CA CYS A 64 -0.71 -17.44 -11.25
C CYS A 64 -1.55 -16.36 -11.95
N LEU A 65 -1.91 -15.31 -11.21
CA LEU A 65 -2.74 -14.21 -11.71
C LEU A 65 -1.91 -13.24 -12.56
N LYS A 66 -2.50 -12.71 -13.64
CA LYS A 66 -1.91 -11.61 -14.41
C LYS A 66 -2.46 -10.29 -13.87
N LEU A 67 -1.56 -9.40 -13.45
CA LEU A 67 -1.88 -8.02 -13.11
C LEU A 67 -1.89 -7.17 -14.38
N THR A 68 -2.88 -6.28 -14.49
CA THR A 68 -3.04 -5.35 -15.62
C THR A 68 -2.85 -3.89 -15.22
N TYR A 69 -2.92 -3.57 -13.92
CA TYR A 69 -2.68 -2.20 -13.43
C TYR A 69 -1.19 -1.87 -13.32
N SER A 70 -0.84 -0.66 -13.75
CA SER A 70 0.52 -0.09 -13.68
C SER A 70 0.51 1.14 -12.77
N PHE A 71 1.65 1.39 -12.11
CA PHE A 71 1.88 2.52 -11.22
C PHE A 71 1.62 3.90 -11.88
N ALA A 72 1.71 3.98 -13.22
CA ALA A 72 1.38 5.19 -13.97
C ALA A 72 -0.11 5.58 -13.94
N GLY A 73 -1.00 4.67 -13.52
CA GLY A 73 -2.44 4.92 -13.46
C GLY A 73 -3.02 5.42 -14.79
N LYS A 74 -3.99 6.34 -14.70
CA LYS A 74 -4.59 7.03 -15.88
C LYS A 74 -3.83 8.30 -16.28
N LEU A 75 -2.96 8.80 -15.41
CA LEU A 75 -2.21 10.05 -15.61
C LEU A 75 -0.92 9.73 -16.37
N LYS A 76 -1.03 9.65 -17.70
CA LYS A 76 0.12 9.60 -18.60
C LYS A 76 0.50 11.03 -18.99
N PRO A 77 1.81 11.39 -18.98
CA PRO A 77 2.97 10.55 -18.71
C PRO A 77 3.27 10.31 -17.21
N LEU A 78 4.07 9.28 -16.91
CA LEU A 78 4.50 8.89 -15.55
C LEU A 78 5.05 10.07 -14.72
N LEU A 79 5.72 11.02 -15.39
CA LEU A 79 6.23 12.25 -14.78
C LEU A 79 5.13 13.10 -14.12
N VAL A 80 3.95 13.19 -14.74
CA VAL A 80 2.82 13.95 -14.19
C VAL A 80 2.26 13.25 -12.95
N SER A 81 2.11 11.93 -13.01
CA SER A 81 1.74 11.13 -11.83
C SER A 81 2.72 11.33 -10.67
N PHE A 82 4.02 11.27 -10.95
CA PHE A 82 5.05 11.47 -9.95
C PHE A 82 4.98 12.88 -9.32
N PHE A 83 4.80 13.92 -10.13
CA PHE A 83 4.67 15.29 -9.62
C PHE A 83 3.46 15.44 -8.70
N VAL A 84 2.30 14.94 -9.12
CA VAL A 84 1.05 15.08 -8.36
C VAL A 84 1.08 14.26 -7.07
N PHE A 85 1.54 13.02 -7.12
CA PHE A 85 1.46 12.10 -5.98
C PHE A 85 2.68 12.15 -5.05
N VAL A 86 3.82 12.68 -5.50
CA VAL A 86 5.05 12.70 -4.71
C VAL A 86 5.52 14.13 -4.44
N VAL A 87 5.69 14.94 -5.48
CA VAL A 87 6.27 16.28 -5.32
C VAL A 87 5.34 17.21 -4.55
N ILE A 88 4.04 17.25 -4.89
CA ILE A 88 3.07 18.11 -4.21
C ILE A 88 2.96 17.78 -2.71
N PRO A 89 2.77 16.51 -2.28
CA PRO A 89 2.72 16.18 -0.87
C PRO A 89 4.02 16.53 -0.13
N VAL A 90 5.18 16.14 -0.69
CA VAL A 90 6.47 16.38 -0.04
C VAL A 90 6.76 17.87 0.10
N ALA A 91 6.51 18.66 -0.94
CA ALA A 91 6.69 20.12 -0.88
C ALA A 91 5.70 20.77 0.09
N GLY A 92 4.44 20.34 0.10
CA GLY A 92 3.43 20.86 1.03
C GLY A 92 3.80 20.61 2.50
N PHE A 93 4.19 19.38 2.84
CA PHE A 93 4.64 19.04 4.19
C PHE A 93 5.97 19.70 4.58
N ALA A 94 6.87 19.92 3.61
CA ALA A 94 8.10 20.66 3.83
C ALA A 94 7.86 22.15 4.12
N ILE A 95 6.82 22.77 3.53
CA ILE A 95 6.48 24.19 3.76
C ILE A 95 5.76 24.37 5.11
N ILE A 96 4.81 23.49 5.42
CA ILE A 96 4.06 23.54 6.69
C ILE A 96 5.01 23.34 7.87
N GLY A 97 5.97 22.42 7.73
CA GLY A 97 6.88 22.03 8.80
C GLY A 97 6.14 21.23 9.88
N ILE A 98 6.84 20.30 10.52
CA ILE A 98 6.25 19.51 11.62
C ILE A 98 7.08 19.78 12.87
N GLN A 99 6.43 20.35 13.89
CA GLN A 99 7.05 20.55 15.19
C GLN A 99 7.34 19.20 15.86
N GLU A 100 8.53 19.11 16.45
CA GLU A 100 8.98 17.94 17.18
C GLU A 100 8.02 17.66 18.35
N SER A 101 7.56 16.42 18.46
CA SER A 101 6.78 15.89 19.58
C SER A 101 7.44 14.58 20.00
N GLU A 102 7.36 14.19 21.28
CA GLU A 102 7.97 12.97 21.82
C GLU A 102 7.63 11.70 21.02
N GLN A 103 6.54 11.69 20.25
CA GLN A 103 6.12 10.57 19.41
C GLN A 103 6.65 10.61 17.97
N VAL A 104 7.21 11.73 17.51
CA VAL A 104 7.70 11.93 16.14
C VAL A 104 9.18 12.31 16.20
N VAL A 105 10.01 11.32 16.48
CA VAL A 105 11.46 11.51 16.63
C VAL A 105 12.12 11.64 15.26
N VAL A 106 12.19 12.87 14.75
CA VAL A 106 13.10 13.22 13.65
C VAL A 106 13.91 14.44 14.10
N ARG A 107 15.02 14.22 14.83
CA ARG A 107 15.96 15.29 15.21
C ARG A 107 16.50 15.99 13.96
N SER A 108 15.88 17.09 13.56
CA SER A 108 16.30 17.92 12.44
C SER A 108 15.50 19.22 12.41
N ASN A 109 15.90 20.17 11.56
CA ASN A 109 15.12 21.39 11.31
C ASN A 109 13.65 21.04 11.00
N VAL A 110 12.70 21.80 11.55
CA VAL A 110 11.22 21.62 11.47
C VAL A 110 10.75 21.32 10.04
N PHE A 111 11.36 21.95 9.04
CA PHE A 111 11.04 21.73 7.63
C PHE A 111 11.60 20.40 7.07
N LEU A 112 12.81 20.03 7.48
CA LEU A 112 13.45 18.76 7.09
C LEU A 112 12.75 17.57 7.76
N ALA A 113 12.28 17.74 9.00
CA ALA A 113 11.50 16.76 9.73
C ALA A 113 10.17 16.46 9.01
N GLY A 114 9.46 17.52 8.56
CA GLY A 114 8.25 17.39 7.76
C GLY A 114 8.46 16.63 6.45
N ALA A 115 9.51 16.96 5.70
CA ALA A 115 9.86 16.26 4.47
C ALA A 115 10.18 14.77 4.69
N LYS A 116 10.96 14.45 5.73
CA LYS A 116 11.31 13.05 6.08
C LYS A 116 10.09 12.24 6.47
N LEU A 117 9.19 12.79 7.29
CA LEU A 117 7.98 12.09 7.70
C LEU A 117 7.05 11.85 6.52
N CYS A 118 6.88 12.86 5.65
CA CYS A 118 6.10 12.71 4.43
C CYS A 118 6.66 11.59 3.54
N PHE A 119 7.99 11.51 3.41
CA PHE A 119 8.62 10.42 2.68
C PHE A 119 8.33 9.03 3.28
N TYR A 120 8.32 8.91 4.61
CA TYR A 120 7.98 7.66 5.29
C TYR A 120 6.53 7.25 5.04
N PHE A 121 5.60 8.19 5.14
CA PHE A 121 4.19 7.94 4.83
C PHE A 121 3.96 7.66 3.35
N LEU A 122 4.76 8.24 2.45
CA LEU A 122 4.67 7.96 1.03
C LEU A 122 5.07 6.52 0.71
N ILE A 123 6.16 6.03 1.31
CA ILE A 123 6.56 4.62 1.16
C ILE A 123 5.48 3.70 1.75
N TYR A 124 5.01 4.00 2.96
CA TYR A 124 3.90 3.27 3.58
C TYR A 124 2.67 3.20 2.67
N ALA A 125 2.25 4.34 2.13
CA ALA A 125 1.10 4.44 1.24
C ALA A 125 1.31 3.63 -0.04
N ILE A 126 2.49 3.68 -0.65
CA ILE A 126 2.80 2.89 -1.84
C ILE A 126 2.67 1.39 -1.54
N LEU A 127 3.19 0.91 -0.41
CA LEU A 127 3.07 -0.49 -0.02
C LEU A 127 1.61 -0.93 0.14
N GLU A 128 0.80 -0.10 0.80
CA GLU A 128 -0.64 -0.33 0.94
C GLU A 128 -1.35 -0.33 -0.43
N GLU A 129 -1.06 0.66 -1.27
CA GLU A 129 -1.68 0.86 -2.58
C GLU A 129 -1.44 -0.31 -3.56
N ILE A 130 -0.27 -0.94 -3.52
CA ILE A 130 0.03 -2.15 -4.31
C ILE A 130 -0.94 -3.29 -3.95
N GLY A 131 -1.23 -3.49 -2.67
CA GLY A 131 -2.15 -4.54 -2.24
C GLY A 131 -3.61 -4.19 -2.52
N TRP A 132 -4.04 -3.00 -2.09
CA TRP A 132 -5.46 -2.64 -2.12
C TRP A 132 -5.95 -2.19 -3.50
N ARG A 133 -5.20 -1.36 -4.20
CA ARG A 133 -5.66 -0.80 -5.48
C ARG A 133 -5.15 -1.58 -6.67
N VAL A 134 -3.87 -1.95 -6.68
CA VAL A 134 -3.31 -2.67 -7.84
C VAL A 134 -3.85 -4.10 -7.87
N PHE A 135 -3.81 -4.81 -6.74
CA PHE A 135 -4.28 -6.20 -6.69
C PHE A 135 -5.78 -6.33 -6.41
N LEU A 136 -6.26 -5.88 -5.24
CA LEU A 136 -7.64 -6.18 -4.81
C LEU A 136 -8.69 -5.56 -5.74
N GLN A 137 -8.53 -4.30 -6.16
CA GLN A 137 -9.47 -3.66 -7.09
C GLN A 137 -9.54 -4.40 -8.43
N GLU A 138 -8.41 -4.91 -8.94
CA GLU A 138 -8.39 -5.74 -10.15
C GLU A 138 -9.11 -7.06 -9.96
N GLN A 139 -8.91 -7.70 -8.80
CA GLN A 139 -9.59 -8.95 -8.49
C GLN A 139 -11.08 -8.75 -8.28
N LEU A 140 -11.53 -7.62 -7.74
CA LEU A 140 -12.95 -7.30 -7.58
C LEU A 140 -13.61 -6.78 -8.86
N GLY A 141 -12.84 -6.45 -9.91
CA GLY A 141 -13.37 -5.91 -11.16
C GLY A 141 -14.42 -6.80 -11.86
N PHE A 142 -14.43 -8.12 -11.62
CA PHE A 142 -15.47 -9.00 -12.15
C PHE A 142 -16.86 -8.71 -11.56
N LEU A 143 -16.94 -8.15 -10.35
CA LEU A 143 -18.21 -7.80 -9.69
C LEU A 143 -18.95 -6.69 -10.41
N ASN A 144 -18.24 -5.85 -11.18
CA ASN A 144 -18.84 -4.80 -11.99
C ASN A 144 -19.84 -5.34 -13.04
N LYS A 145 -19.70 -6.63 -13.41
CA LYS A 145 -20.68 -7.32 -14.28
C LYS A 145 -22.04 -7.53 -13.58
N TYR A 146 -22.03 -7.65 -12.25
CA TYR A 146 -23.19 -7.97 -11.42
C TYR A 146 -23.77 -6.72 -10.74
N LEU A 147 -22.97 -5.68 -10.53
CA LEU A 147 -23.35 -4.43 -9.86
C LEU A 147 -23.69 -3.30 -10.86
N LYS A 148 -24.26 -3.62 -12.03
CA LYS A 148 -24.73 -2.61 -12.99
C LYS A 148 -25.73 -1.66 -12.31
N TYR A 149 -25.23 -0.50 -11.91
CA TYR A 149 -25.98 0.74 -11.74
C TYR A 149 -25.50 1.71 -12.82
#